data_AF-A0AAV4J040-F1
#
_entry.id   AF-A0AAV4J040-F1
#
_cell.length_a   1.000
_cell.length_b   1.000
_cell.length_c   1.000
_cell.angle_alpha   90.00
_cell.angle_beta   90.00
_cell.angle_gamma   90.00
#
_symmetry.space_group_name_H-M   'P 1'
#
loop_
_entity.id
_entity.type
_entity.pdbx_description
1 polymer ?
#
loop_
_entity_poly.entity_id
_entity_poly.type
_entity_poly.pdbx_seq_one_letter_code
_entity_poly.pdbx_strand_id
1 'polypeptide(L)'
;MAASCKEVFPSVGYALGNTPTYISGVMGYLLASNQPDMDFTKPVRCLSDEDLKSMKLRYYTSDVHTTAFNLPNYVRTALKGIVDSCR
;
A
#
# COMPACT_ATOMS: atom_id res chain seq x y z
N MET A 1 6.52 -7.95 -12.82
CA MET A 1 5.43 -6.95 -12.70
C MET A 1 5.86 -5.74 -11.89
N ALA A 2 6.22 -5.86 -10.60
CA ALA A 2 6.70 -4.70 -9.83
C ALA A 2 7.96 -4.03 -10.44
N ALA A 3 8.93 -4.82 -10.91
CA ALA A 3 10.11 -4.30 -11.62
C ALA A 3 9.74 -3.54 -12.90
N SER A 4 8.84 -4.10 -13.72
CA SER A 4 8.34 -3.45 -14.93
C SER A 4 7.58 -2.15 -14.63
N CYS A 5 6.87 -2.07 -13.50
CA CYS A 5 6.26 -0.81 -13.08
C CYS A 5 7.30 0.24 -12.69
N LYS A 6 8.43 -0.16 -12.09
CA LYS A 6 9.52 0.76 -11.72
C LYS A 6 10.26 1.32 -12.94
N GLU A 7 10.24 0.62 -14.08
CA GLU A 7 10.77 1.13 -15.34
C GLU A 7 9.92 2.25 -15.94
N VAL A 8 8.62 2.29 -15.63
CA VAL A 8 7.65 3.25 -16.20
C VAL A 8 7.35 4.39 -15.22
N PHE A 9 7.25 4.08 -13.93
CA PHE A 9 6.81 5.01 -12.90
C PHE A 9 7.94 5.32 -11.92
N PRO A 10 8.17 6.61 -11.59
CA PRO A 10 9.24 6.98 -10.67
C PRO A 10 9.01 6.49 -9.24
N SER A 11 7.75 6.40 -8.78
CA SER A 11 7.42 5.88 -7.45
C SER A 11 6.56 4.64 -7.54
N VAL A 12 6.97 3.58 -6.83
CA VAL A 12 6.26 2.29 -6.77
C VAL A 12 6.16 1.82 -5.32
N GLY A 13 4.95 1.43 -4.91
CA GLY A 13 4.64 0.92 -3.59
C GLY A 13 3.95 -0.44 -3.66
N TYR A 14 4.05 -1.21 -2.58
CA TYR A 14 3.34 -2.48 -2.45
C TYR A 14 2.71 -2.58 -1.07
N ALA A 15 1.41 -2.88 -1.03
CA ALA A 15 0.62 -3.00 0.18
C ALA A 15 -0.05 -4.38 0.25
N LEU A 16 -0.35 -4.84 1.47
CA LEU A 16 -1.10 -6.06 1.72
C LEU A 16 -2.40 -5.72 2.47
N GLY A 17 -3.48 -6.44 2.16
CA GLY A 17 -4.73 -6.35 2.88
C GLY A 17 -5.33 -7.72 3.16
N ASN A 18 -5.97 -7.86 4.31
CA ASN A 18 -6.63 -9.11 4.67
C ASN A 18 -7.92 -9.26 3.87
N THR A 19 -8.02 -10.36 3.13
CA THR A 19 -9.19 -10.71 2.32
C THR A 19 -9.44 -12.21 2.51
N PRO A 20 -10.21 -12.62 3.53
CA PRO A 20 -10.29 -14.02 3.97
C PRO A 20 -10.70 -15.03 2.89
N THR A 21 -11.50 -14.59 1.92
CA THR A 21 -11.98 -15.42 0.82
C THR A 21 -11.05 -15.43 -0.40
N TYR A 22 -9.99 -14.63 -0.40
CA TYR A 22 -8.94 -14.70 -1.41
C TYR A 22 -8.00 -15.87 -1.10
N ILE A 23 -7.33 -16.39 -2.13
CA ILE A 23 -6.37 -17.49 -1.96
C ILE A 23 -5.31 -17.06 -0.93
N SER A 24 -5.06 -17.91 0.06
CA SER A 24 -4.15 -17.64 1.20
C SER A 24 -4.58 -16.50 2.14
N GLY A 25 -5.80 -15.94 1.99
CA GLY A 25 -6.41 -14.98 2.92
C GLY A 25 -5.86 -13.56 2.85
N VAL A 26 -4.90 -13.26 1.96
CA VAL A 26 -4.27 -11.95 1.86
C VAL A 26 -4.17 -11.52 0.40
N MET A 27 -4.62 -10.31 0.10
CA MET A 27 -4.48 -9.68 -1.20
C MET A 27 -3.31 -8.70 -1.21
N GLY A 28 -2.52 -8.71 -2.29
CA GLY A 28 -1.47 -7.72 -2.52
C GLY A 28 -1.88 -6.66 -3.54
N TYR A 29 -1.49 -5.42 -3.27
CA TYR A 29 -1.79 -4.26 -4.09
C TYR A 29 -0.49 -3.60 -4.55
N LEU A 30 -0.31 -3.49 -5.87
CA LEU A 30 0.79 -2.74 -6.47
C LEU A 30 0.30 -1.32 -6.78
N LEU A 31 0.99 -0.33 -6.25
CA LEU A 31 0.69 1.09 -6.43
C LEU A 31 1.84 1.73 -7.21
N ALA A 32 1.50 2.60 -8.16
CA ALA A 32 2.49 3.33 -8.95
C ALA A 32 2.01 4.76 -9.21
N SER A 33 2.93 5.72 -9.26
CA SER A 33 2.62 7.14 -9.47
C SER A 33 3.67 7.79 -10.35
N ASN A 34 3.23 8.78 -11.15
CA ASN A 34 4.11 9.65 -11.94
C ASN A 34 4.81 10.73 -11.11
N GLN A 35 4.42 10.91 -9.84
CA GLN A 35 5.08 11.85 -8.94
C GLN A 35 6.28 11.17 -8.28
N PRO A 36 7.52 11.70 -8.41
CA PRO A 36 8.75 11.01 -7.99
C PRO A 36 8.97 10.92 -6.48
N ASP A 37 8.35 11.80 -5.70
CA ASP A 37 8.48 11.87 -4.24
C ASP A 37 7.22 11.36 -3.51
N MET A 38 6.43 10.51 -4.18
CA MET A 38 5.18 10.01 -3.61
C MET A 38 5.46 8.95 -2.53
N ASP A 39 5.25 9.33 -1.27
CA ASP A 39 5.25 8.39 -0.14
C ASP A 39 3.88 7.74 0.01
N PHE A 40 3.72 6.53 -0.54
CA PHE A 40 2.47 5.78 -0.44
C PHE A 40 2.14 5.36 1.01
N THR A 41 3.12 5.30 1.91
CA THR A 41 2.88 4.87 3.29
C THR A 41 2.06 5.89 4.07
N LYS A 42 2.11 7.16 3.66
CA LYS A 42 1.37 8.24 4.30
C LYS A 42 0.16 8.63 3.45
N PRO A 43 -1.08 8.45 3.94
CA PRO A 43 -2.25 8.90 3.21
C PRO A 43 -2.25 10.43 3.13
N VAL A 44 -2.22 10.98 1.91
CA VAL A 44 -2.32 12.44 1.70
C VAL A 44 -3.68 12.99 2.18
N ARG A 45 -4.71 12.14 2.18
CA ARG A 45 -6.04 12.45 2.71
C ARG A 45 -6.27 11.62 3.97
N CYS A 46 -6.12 12.26 5.13
CA CYS A 46 -6.50 11.67 6.40
C CYS A 46 -8.02 11.79 6.58
N LEU A 47 -8.68 10.67 6.89
CA LEU A 47 -10.13 10.64 7.09
C LEU A 47 -10.45 10.86 8.57
N SER A 48 -11.40 11.73 8.86
CA SER A 48 -11.95 11.89 10.21
C SER A 48 -12.94 10.77 10.55
N ASP A 49 -13.26 10.59 11.83
CA ASP A 49 -14.29 9.60 12.26
C ASP A 49 -15.67 9.88 11.64
N GLU A 50 -15.95 11.14 11.32
CA GLU A 50 -17.18 11.57 10.65
C GLU A 50 -17.18 11.13 9.17
N ASP A 51 -16.04 11.24 8.49
CA ASP A 51 -15.86 10.75 7.12
C ASP A 51 -15.99 9.23 7.05
N LEU A 52 -15.38 8.50 7.99
CA LEU A 52 -15.47 7.03 8.05
C LEU A 52 -16.93 6.57 8.20
N LYS A 53 -17.72 7.26 9.04
CA LYS A 53 -19.15 7.01 9.24
C LYS A 53 -19.98 7.37 8.01
N SER A 54 -19.77 8.55 7.42
CA SER A 54 -20.54 9.00 6.25
C SER A 54 -20.31 8.11 5.03
N MET A 55 -19.06 7.67 4.82
CA MET A 55 -18.66 6.75 3.75
C MET A 55 -18.96 5.28 4.06
N LYS A 56 -19.41 4.96 5.29
CA LYS A 56 -19.73 3.59 5.75
C LYS A 56 -18.55 2.62 5.61
N LEU A 57 -17.33 3.11 5.85
CA LEU A 57 -16.11 2.31 5.73
C LEU A 57 -16.01 1.33 6.90
N ARG A 58 -15.81 0.04 6.59
CA ARG A 58 -15.74 -1.04 7.58
C ARG A 58 -14.33 -1.58 7.85
N TYR A 59 -13.40 -1.32 6.93
CA TYR A 59 -12.04 -1.86 6.98
C TYR A 59 -10.98 -0.76 6.85
N TYR A 60 -11.13 0.10 5.84
CA TYR A 60 -10.16 1.17 5.60
C TYR A 60 -10.24 2.27 6.66
N THR A 61 -9.09 2.61 7.22
CA THR A 61 -8.82 3.82 8.03
C THR A 61 -7.43 4.35 7.64
N SER A 62 -7.10 5.58 8.01
CA SER A 62 -5.76 6.14 7.76
C SER A 62 -4.64 5.33 8.45
N ASP A 63 -4.93 4.69 9.58
CA ASP A 63 -3.98 3.80 10.27
C ASP A 63 -3.85 2.45 9.57
N VAL A 64 -4.96 1.87 9.11
CA VAL A 64 -4.95 0.63 8.31
C VAL A 64 -4.21 0.84 7.00
N HIS A 65 -4.34 2.02 6.37
CA HIS A 65 -3.57 2.41 5.19
C HIS A 65 -2.06 2.35 5.48
N THR A 66 -1.61 3.03 6.52
CA THR A 66 -0.17 3.10 6.87
C THR A 66 0.38 1.71 7.17
N THR A 67 -0.36 0.91 7.94
CA THR A 67 0.06 -0.45 8.31
C THR A 67 0.01 -1.45 7.16
N ALA A 68 -0.77 -1.21 6.10
CA ALA A 68 -0.82 -2.09 4.93
C ALA A 68 0.54 -2.19 4.20
N PHE A 69 1.43 -1.21 4.37
CA PHE A 69 2.79 -1.21 3.82
C PHE A 69 3.82 -1.88 4.74
N ASN A 70 3.41 -2.34 5.93
CA ASN A 70 4.29 -3.09 6.83
C ASN A 70 4.36 -4.56 6.38
N LEU A 71 5.25 -4.82 5.44
CA LEU A 71 5.34 -6.12 4.79
C LEU A 71 6.10 -7.16 5.65
N PRO A 72 5.70 -8.45 5.57
CA PRO A 72 6.47 -9.56 6.12
C PRO A 72 7.91 -9.57 5.58
N ASN A 73 8.85 -10.11 6.35
CA ASN A 73 10.28 -10.03 6.03
C ASN A 73 10.63 -10.65 4.66
N TYR A 74 10.00 -11.76 4.29
CA TYR A 74 10.26 -12.42 3.00
C TYR A 74 9.83 -11.53 1.82
N VAL A 75 8.68 -10.86 1.92
CA VAL A 75 8.17 -9.93 0.88
C VAL A 75 9.09 -8.72 0.78
N ARG A 76 9.47 -8.14 1.92
CA ARG A 76 10.40 -7.00 1.98
C ARG A 76 11.74 -7.33 1.32
N THR A 77 12.24 -8.54 1.55
CA THR A 77 13.50 -9.00 0.96
C THR A 77 13.36 -9.18 -0.55
N ALA A 78 12.27 -9.78 -1.01
CA ALA A 78 12.01 -10.02 -2.43
C ALA A 78 11.76 -8.73 -3.23
N LEU A 79 11.19 -7.70 -2.60
CA LEU A 79 10.89 -6.41 -3.25
C LEU A 79 11.95 -5.34 -3.01
N LYS A 80 13.05 -5.69 -2.32
CA LYS A 80 14.13 -4.74 -1.99
C LYS A 80 14.73 -4.13 -3.26
N GLY A 81 14.77 -2.81 -3.33
CA GLY A 81 15.31 -2.06 -4.48
C GLY A 81 14.32 -1.87 -5.64
N ILE A 82 13.11 -2.43 -5.55
CA ILE A 82 12.05 -2.24 -6.55
C ILE A 82 11.00 -1.25 -6.06
N VAL A 83 10.53 -1.44 -4.83
CA VAL A 83 9.60 -0.52 -4.15
C VAL A 83 10.36 0.45 -3.26
N ASP A 84 9.86 1.67 -3.22
CA ASP A 84 10.38 2.75 -2.39
C ASP A 84 9.87 2.56 -0.95
N SER A 85 10.28 1.46 -0.29
CA SER A 85 9.83 1.11 1.08
C SER A 85 10.85 1.56 2.12
N CYS A 86 10.42 2.43 3.04
CA CYS A 86 11.13 2.94 4.24
C CYS A 86 12.57 3.39 4.02
N ARG A 87 12.74 4.69 3.80
CA ARG A 87 13.81 5.42 4.49
C ARG A 87 13.45 5.58 5.96
#